data_AF-A0A6V7J069-F1
#
_entry.id   AF-A0A6V7J069-F1
#
_cell.length_a   1.000
_cell.length_b   1.000
_cell.length_c   1.000
_cell.angle_alpha   90.00
_cell.angle_beta   90.00
_cell.angle_gamma   90.00
#
_symmetry.space_group_name_H-M   'P 1'
#
loop_
_entity.id
_entity.type
_entity.pdbx_description
1 polymer ?
#
loop_
_entity_poly.entity_id
_entity_poly.type
_entity_poly.pdbx_seq_one_letter_code
_entity_poly.pdbx_strand_id
1 'polypeptide(L)'
;ILIDNGFTPEWIQLSKEIREETSDLQELLNKTRETLGPIPFSSEDEIIWRDTLQSAHDRIKRINKKINNYNLLVPILQKQMVQINLSRMEEKALERQPISRHRETVKKQSGAMQDRPGLLEFLFSSFENKKS
;
A
#
# COMPACT_ATOMS: atom_id res chain seq x y z
N ILE A 1 -42.61 21.09 13.86
CA ILE A 1 -42.55 19.73 13.29
C ILE A 1 -41.07 19.35 13.22
N LEU A 2 -40.54 18.74 14.29
CA LEU A 2 -39.18 18.18 14.30
C LEU A 2 -39.32 16.78 13.72
N ILE A 3 -39.19 16.68 12.40
CA ILE A 3 -39.18 15.38 11.73
C ILE A 3 -37.79 14.81 11.91
N ASP A 4 -37.70 13.86 12.83
CA ASP A 4 -36.64 12.87 12.92
C ASP A 4 -36.67 12.03 11.62
N ASN A 5 -36.05 12.55 10.56
CA ASN A 5 -35.78 11.76 9.37
C ASN A 5 -34.50 10.98 9.64
N GLY A 6 -34.60 9.85 10.33
CA GLY A 6 -33.54 8.83 10.45
C GLY A 6 -33.09 8.22 9.12
N PHE A 7 -33.33 8.90 7.98
CA PHE A 7 -32.95 8.49 6.65
C PHE A 7 -31.74 9.30 6.20
N THR A 8 -30.58 8.65 6.19
CA THR A 8 -29.35 9.20 5.59
C THR A 8 -29.63 9.54 4.12
N PRO A 9 -29.45 10.81 3.69
CA PRO A 9 -29.57 11.18 2.29
C PRO A 9 -28.71 10.29 1.39
N GLU A 10 -29.23 9.94 0.22
CA GLU A 10 -28.56 9.06 -0.75
C GLU A 10 -27.12 9.50 -1.06
N TRP A 11 -26.90 10.82 -1.22
CA TRP A 11 -25.57 11.36 -1.50
C TRP A 11 -24.57 11.14 -0.35
N ILE A 12 -25.02 11.06 0.91
CA ILE A 12 -24.14 10.73 2.04
C ILE A 12 -23.67 9.29 1.91
N GLN A 13 -24.59 8.35 1.66
CA GLN A 13 -24.28 6.94 1.45
C GLN A 13 -23.35 6.74 0.25
N LEU A 14 -23.66 7.39 -0.89
CA LEU A 14 -22.83 7.35 -2.09
C LEU A 14 -21.42 7.90 -1.85
N SER A 15 -21.29 8.98 -1.07
CA SER A 15 -19.98 9.54 -0.72
C SER A 15 -19.14 8.58 0.12
N LYS A 16 -19.78 7.84 1.02
CA LYS A 16 -19.13 6.83 1.84
C LYS A 16 -18.63 5.67 0.96
N GLU A 17 -19.50 5.14 0.11
CA GLU A 17 -19.12 4.08 -0.84
C GLU A 17 -17.96 4.47 -1.74
N ILE A 18 -17.98 5.69 -2.31
CA ILE A 18 -16.86 6.18 -3.15
C ILE A 18 -15.55 6.17 -2.36
N ARG A 19 -15.57 6.64 -1.10
CA ARG A 19 -14.36 6.70 -0.26
C ARG A 19 -13.85 5.32 0.11
N GLU A 20 -14.74 4.40 0.49
CA GLU A 20 -14.41 3.01 0.81
C GLU A 20 -13.82 2.30 -0.41
N GLU A 21 -14.49 2.35 -1.56
CA GLU A 21 -13.99 1.73 -2.79
C GLU A 21 -12.64 2.31 -3.25
N THR A 22 -12.45 3.62 -3.08
CA THR A 22 -11.17 4.28 -3.41
C THR A 22 -10.06 3.82 -2.47
N SER A 23 -10.36 3.70 -1.17
CA SER A 23 -9.41 3.21 -0.16
C SER A 23 -9.02 1.76 -0.45
N ASP A 24 -9.99 0.88 -0.70
CA ASP A 24 -9.76 -0.53 -1.01
C ASP A 24 -8.94 -0.70 -2.30
N LEU A 25 -9.19 0.15 -3.29
CA LEU A 25 -8.43 0.16 -4.53
C LEU A 25 -6.98 0.59 -4.30
N GLN A 26 -6.76 1.64 -3.50
CA GLN A 26 -5.42 2.09 -3.17
C GLN A 26 -4.67 1.04 -2.35
N GLU A 27 -5.33 0.40 -1.39
CA GLU A 27 -4.77 -0.69 -0.59
C GLU A 27 -4.39 -1.89 -1.47
N LEU A 28 -5.23 -2.26 -2.43
CA LEU A 28 -4.91 -3.30 -3.42
C LEU A 28 -3.60 -3.00 -4.16
N LEU A 29 -3.46 -1.79 -4.73
CA LEU A 29 -2.25 -1.41 -5.45
C LEU A 29 -1.02 -1.42 -4.55
N ASN A 30 -1.15 -0.96 -3.30
CA ASN A 30 -0.05 -0.94 -2.34
C ASN A 30 0.39 -2.36 -1.97
N LYS A 31 -0.56 -3.23 -1.62
CA LYS A 31 -0.29 -4.62 -1.26
C LYS A 31 0.37 -5.36 -2.41
N THR A 32 -0.13 -5.20 -3.64
CA THR A 32 0.51 -5.77 -4.81
C THR A 32 1.92 -5.21 -4.96
N ARG A 33 2.11 -3.89 -4.90
CA ARG A 33 3.45 -3.29 -5.01
C ARG A 33 4.44 -3.84 -3.98
N GLU A 34 4.00 -4.06 -2.75
CA GLU A 34 4.79 -4.58 -1.64
C GLU A 34 5.22 -6.03 -1.84
N THR A 35 4.42 -6.84 -2.55
CA THR A 35 4.73 -8.25 -2.86
C THR A 35 5.66 -8.41 -4.07
N LEU A 36 5.71 -7.42 -4.95
CA LEU A 36 6.58 -7.40 -6.13
C LEU A 36 8.03 -7.09 -5.78
N GLY A 37 8.94 -7.54 -6.63
CA GLY A 37 10.38 -7.29 -6.51
C GLY A 37 10.81 -5.81 -6.67
N PRO A 38 12.12 -5.54 -6.67
CA PRO A 38 12.65 -4.24 -7.04
C PRO A 38 12.32 -3.92 -8.50
N ILE A 39 12.35 -2.63 -8.84
CA ILE A 39 12.21 -2.16 -10.22
C ILE A 39 13.61 -2.18 -10.87
N PRO A 40 13.77 -2.67 -12.11
CA PRO A 40 12.74 -3.19 -13.01
C PRO A 40 12.20 -4.56 -12.58
N PHE A 41 10.89 -4.77 -12.77
CA PHE A 41 10.21 -6.00 -12.39
C PHE A 41 10.72 -7.22 -13.17
N SER A 42 10.63 -8.40 -12.55
CA SER A 42 10.77 -9.67 -13.27
C SER A 42 9.59 -9.87 -14.22
N SER A 43 9.72 -10.72 -15.25
CA SER A 43 8.64 -10.97 -16.21
C SER A 43 7.35 -11.47 -15.54
N GLU A 44 7.49 -12.25 -14.46
CA GLU A 44 6.37 -12.79 -13.69
C GLU A 44 5.69 -11.69 -12.85
N ASP A 45 6.49 -10.85 -12.18
CA ASP A 45 6.01 -9.69 -11.42
C ASP A 45 5.34 -8.64 -12.34
N GLU A 46 5.83 -8.48 -13.57
CA GLU A 46 5.26 -7.56 -14.55
C GLU A 46 3.85 -7.99 -14.99
N ILE A 47 3.63 -9.29 -15.18
CA ILE A 47 2.31 -9.84 -15.51
C ILE A 47 1.34 -9.59 -14.35
N ILE A 48 1.76 -9.89 -13.11
CA ILE A 48 0.94 -9.66 -11.90
C ILE A 48 0.59 -8.18 -11.76
N TRP A 49 1.56 -7.28 -11.97
CA TRP A 49 1.32 -5.84 -11.92
C TRP A 49 0.32 -5.39 -12.98
N ARG A 50 0.51 -5.84 -14.23
CA ARG A 50 -0.36 -5.50 -15.36
C ARG A 50 -1.80 -5.97 -15.16
N ASP A 51 -1.99 -7.20 -14.69
CA ASP A 51 -3.32 -7.75 -14.40
C ASP A 51 -4.00 -6.96 -13.27
N THR A 52 -3.22 -6.57 -12.26
CA THR A 52 -3.71 -5.70 -11.17
C THR A 52 -4.13 -4.33 -11.70
N LEU A 53 -3.34 -3.71 -12.58
CA LEU A 53 -3.67 -2.43 -13.21
C LEU A 53 -4.93 -2.52 -14.08
N GLN A 54 -5.11 -3.61 -14.81
CA GLN A 54 -6.31 -3.83 -15.62
C GLN A 54 -7.57 -3.94 -14.75
N SER A 55 -7.50 -4.71 -13.66
CA SER A 55 -8.59 -4.80 -12.68
C SER A 55 -8.87 -3.45 -12.01
N ALA A 56 -7.82 -2.70 -11.67
CA ALA A 56 -7.91 -1.36 -11.10
C ALA A 56 -8.58 -0.38 -12.06
N HIS A 57 -8.24 -0.42 -13.35
CA HIS A 57 -8.85 0.42 -14.38
C HIS A 57 -10.38 0.26 -14.43
N ASP A 58 -10.87 -0.98 -14.42
CA ASP A 58 -12.30 -1.24 -14.47
C ASP A 58 -13.02 -0.80 -13.18
N ARG A 59 -12.38 -0.95 -12.02
CA ARG A 59 -12.87 -0.41 -10.74
C ARG A 59 -12.95 1.11 -10.77
N ILE A 60 -11.90 1.79 -11.24
CA ILE A 60 -11.86 3.26 -11.37
C ILE A 60 -12.99 3.76 -12.26
N LYS A 61 -13.27 3.09 -13.39
CA LYS A 61 -14.38 3.47 -14.27
C LYS A 61 -15.73 3.45 -13.54
N ARG A 62 -15.96 2.45 -12.69
CA ARG A 62 -17.17 2.36 -11.85
C ARG A 62 -17.21 3.45 -10.78
N ILE A 63 -16.11 3.68 -10.08
CA ILE A 63 -16.01 4.73 -9.05
C ILE A 63 -16.21 6.12 -9.68
N ASN A 64 -15.61 6.40 -10.83
CA ASN A 64 -15.77 7.68 -11.53
C ASN A 64 -17.21 7.92 -11.99
N LYS A 65 -17.95 6.86 -12.35
CA LYS A 65 -19.39 6.97 -12.61
C LYS A 65 -20.17 7.35 -11.33
N LYS A 66 -19.83 6.75 -10.18
CA LYS A 66 -20.40 7.13 -8.89
C LYS A 66 -20.09 8.57 -8.52
N ILE A 67 -18.84 9.01 -8.74
CA ILE A 67 -18.41 10.41 -8.53
C ILE A 67 -19.23 11.37 -9.38
N ASN A 68 -19.44 11.05 -10.67
CA ASN A 68 -20.28 11.88 -11.54
C ASN A 68 -21.71 11.98 -11.01
N ASN A 69 -22.31 10.85 -10.62
CA ASN A 69 -23.65 10.84 -10.03
C ASN A 69 -23.72 11.67 -8.73
N TYR A 70 -22.72 11.51 -7.85
CA TYR A 70 -22.60 12.31 -6.63
C TYR A 70 -22.52 13.81 -6.93
N ASN A 71 -21.70 14.21 -7.90
CA ASN A 71 -21.52 15.61 -8.28
C ASN A 71 -22.79 16.22 -8.89
N LEU A 72 -23.66 15.42 -9.51
CA LEU A 72 -24.98 15.86 -9.98
C LEU A 72 -25.98 16.06 -8.84
N LEU A 73 -25.84 15.32 -7.74
CA LEU A 73 -26.70 15.44 -6.55
C LEU A 73 -26.27 16.56 -5.61
N VAL A 74 -24.99 16.92 -5.59
CA VAL A 74 -24.44 17.90 -4.65
C VAL A 74 -24.34 19.28 -5.29
N PRO A 75 -25.14 20.27 -4.83
CA PRO A 75 -25.18 21.60 -5.44
C PRO A 75 -23.99 22.50 -5.05
N ILE A 76 -23.22 22.11 -4.05
CA ILE A 76 -22.10 22.90 -3.52
C ILE A 76 -20.80 22.43 -4.20
N LEU A 77 -20.24 23.26 -5.09
CA LEU A 77 -19.02 22.95 -5.85
C LEU A 77 -17.85 22.51 -4.96
N GLN A 78 -17.67 23.13 -3.79
CA GLN A 78 -16.59 22.82 -2.85
C GLN A 78 -16.69 21.42 -2.24
N LYS A 79 -17.87 20.79 -2.32
CA LYS A 79 -18.11 19.43 -1.82
C LYS A 79 -18.06 18.38 -2.93
N GLN A 80 -17.97 18.79 -4.20
CA GLN A 80 -17.86 17.85 -5.31
C GLN A 80 -16.54 17.08 -5.27
N MET A 81 -16.56 15.85 -5.77
CA MET A 81 -15.41 14.95 -5.80
C MET A 81 -14.76 14.97 -7.18
N VAL A 82 -13.43 14.88 -7.22
CA VAL A 82 -12.68 14.82 -8.48
C VAL A 82 -12.57 13.36 -8.92
N GLN A 83 -12.65 13.13 -10.23
CA GLN A 83 -12.43 11.80 -10.80
C GLN A 83 -11.03 11.28 -10.48
N ILE A 84 -10.96 9.97 -10.29
CA ILE A 84 -9.75 9.23 -10.02
C ILE A 84 -9.02 8.95 -11.33
N ASN A 85 -7.71 9.16 -11.32
CA ASN A 85 -6.82 8.86 -12.43
C ASN A 85 -5.91 7.68 -12.04
N LEU A 86 -5.90 6.63 -12.86
CA LEU A 86 -5.12 5.42 -12.61
C LEU A 86 -3.62 5.71 -12.56
N SER A 87 -3.08 6.45 -13.52
CA SER A 87 -1.65 6.77 -13.61
C SER A 87 -1.15 7.47 -12.34
N ARG A 88 -1.94 8.41 -11.80
CA ARG A 88 -1.60 9.10 -10.54
C ARG A 88 -1.64 8.17 -9.32
N MET A 89 -2.55 7.18 -9.30
CA MET A 89 -2.59 6.18 -8.24
C MET A 89 -1.43 5.18 -8.36
N GLU A 90 -1.10 4.79 -9.58
CA GLU A 90 0.03 3.91 -9.89
C GLU A 90 1.35 4.55 -9.45
N GLU A 91 1.61 5.80 -9.83
CA GLU A 91 2.80 6.55 -9.44
C GLU A 91 2.98 6.56 -7.91
N LYS A 92 1.92 6.88 -7.17
CA LYS A 92 1.92 6.84 -5.69
C LYS A 92 2.13 5.44 -5.12
N ALA A 93 1.69 4.40 -5.81
CA ALA A 93 1.97 3.03 -5.40
C ALA A 93 3.45 2.71 -5.64
N LEU A 94 4.00 3.04 -6.81
CA LEU A 94 5.38 2.77 -7.20
C LEU A 94 6.42 3.47 -6.33
N GLU A 95 6.09 4.65 -5.76
CA GLU A 95 6.90 5.36 -4.75
C GLU A 95 7.17 4.52 -3.49
N ARG A 96 6.31 3.54 -3.18
CA ARG A 96 6.53 2.63 -2.05
C ARG A 96 7.64 1.65 -2.36
N GLN A 97 8.57 1.51 -1.41
CA GLN A 97 9.61 0.49 -1.49
C GLN A 97 9.00 -0.91 -1.28
N PRO A 98 9.49 -1.94 -1.99
CA PRO A 98 9.06 -3.31 -1.71
C PRO A 98 9.52 -3.68 -0.30
N ILE A 99 8.62 -4.27 0.51
CA ILE A 99 8.96 -4.78 1.84
C ILE A 99 9.98 -5.95 1.77
N SER A 100 10.24 -6.41 0.53
CA SER A 100 11.37 -7.20 0.10
C SER A 100 11.27 -8.70 0.39
N ARG A 101 11.58 -9.50 -0.65
CA ARG A 101 12.13 -10.87 -0.54
C ARG A 101 13.55 -10.88 0.06
N HIS A 102 14.00 -9.81 0.72
CA HIS A 102 15.29 -9.72 1.43
C HIS A 102 15.20 -10.39 2.81
N ARG A 103 14.94 -11.69 2.83
CA ARG A 103 15.26 -12.50 4.01
C ARG A 103 16.16 -13.71 3.74
N GLU A 104 16.55 -13.98 2.50
CA GLU A 104 17.42 -15.13 2.21
C GLU A 104 18.49 -14.84 1.15
N THR A 105 19.43 -13.94 1.45
CA THR A 105 20.76 -13.92 0.79
C THR A 105 21.91 -13.81 1.78
N VAL A 106 21.72 -14.30 3.01
CA VAL A 106 22.82 -14.54 3.96
C VAL A 106 22.85 -16.01 4.37
N LYS A 107 23.22 -16.89 3.45
CA LYS A 107 23.72 -18.24 3.78
C LYS A 107 24.42 -18.90 2.60
N LYS A 108 25.55 -18.33 2.19
CA LYS A 108 26.59 -19.09 1.47
C LYS A 108 27.92 -18.37 1.58
N GLN A 109 28.67 -18.72 2.63
CA GLN A 109 30.14 -18.80 2.67
C GLN A 109 30.57 -19.08 4.12
N SER A 110 30.43 -20.34 4.54
CA SER A 110 31.22 -20.87 5.66
C SER A 110 32.49 -21.44 5.06
N GLY A 111 33.40 -20.55 4.68
CA GLY A 111 34.77 -20.88 4.29
C GLY A 111 35.71 -20.01 5.11
N ALA A 112 36.56 -20.67 5.90
CA ALA A 112 37.63 -20.11 6.73
C ALA A 112 37.19 -19.23 7.92
N MET A 113 36.97 -19.89 9.07
CA MET A 113 36.99 -19.27 10.38
C MET A 113 38.42 -18.82 10.69
N GLN A 114 38.70 -17.53 10.47
CA GLN A 114 39.82 -16.83 11.09
C GLN A 114 39.33 -16.30 12.43
N ASP A 115 39.99 -16.75 13.50
CA ASP A 115 39.76 -16.33 14.88
C ASP A 115 39.78 -14.81 15.01
N ARG A 116 38.60 -14.23 15.21
CA ARG A 116 38.47 -12.93 15.87
C ARG A 116 37.42 -13.08 16.97
N PRO A 117 37.75 -12.71 18.22
CA PRO A 117 36.81 -12.75 19.32
C PRO A 117 35.63 -11.82 19.01
N GLY A 118 34.43 -12.39 19.01
CA GLY A 118 33.20 -11.67 18.69
C GLY A 118 32.88 -10.61 19.75
N LEU A 119 32.07 -9.61 19.37
CA LEU A 119 31.58 -8.53 20.25
C LEU A 119 31.04 -9.03 21.61
N LEU A 120 30.50 -10.25 21.66
CA LEU A 120 30.01 -10.87 22.89
C LEU A 120 31.14 -11.26 23.85
N GLU A 121 32.29 -11.73 23.35
CA GLU A 121 33.46 -12.08 24.16
C GLU A 121 34.06 -10.85 24.86
N PHE A 122 34.07 -9.71 24.17
CA PHE A 122 34.44 -8.42 24.75
C PHE A 122 33.48 -8.02 25.88
N LEU A 123 32.17 -8.23 25.72
CA LEU A 123 31.18 -7.91 26.76
C LEU A 123 31.28 -8.83 27.98
N PHE A 124 31.56 -10.12 27.80
CA PHE A 124 31.73 -11.05 28.92
C PHE A 124 33.02 -10.78 29.71
N SER A 125 34.13 -10.49 29.03
CA SER A 125 35.40 -10.15 29.70
C SER A 125 35.30 -8.94 30.62
N SER A 126 34.45 -7.98 30.26
CA SER A 126 34.26 -6.75 31.02
C SER A 126 33.39 -6.94 32.27
N PHE A 127 32.66 -8.07 32.38
CA PHE A 127 31.82 -8.38 33.54
C PHE A 127 32.53 -9.29 34.56
N GLU A 128 33.52 -10.08 34.13
CA GLU A 128 34.31 -10.95 35.02
C GLU A 128 35.37 -10.20 35.84
N ASN A 129 35.76 -8.98 35.44
CA ASN A 129 36.86 -8.26 36.09
C ASN A 129 36.44 -7.43 37.33
N LYS A 130 35.29 -7.74 37.94
CA LYS A 130 34.78 -7.02 39.12
C LYS A 130 34.36 -7.96 40.26
N LYS A 131 35.24 -8.89 40.62
CA LYS A 131 35.27 -9.52 41.96
C LYS A 131 36.72 -9.84 42.35
N SER A 132 37.44 -8.83 42.85
CA SER A 132 38.53 -9.01 43.80
C SER A 132 38.44 -7.94 44.88
#